data_AF-H0Q1X0-F1
#
_entry.id   AF-H0Q1X0-F1
#
_cell.length_a   1.000
_cell.length_b   1.000
_cell.length_c   1.000
_cell.angle_alpha   90.00
_cell.angle_beta   90.00
_cell.angle_gamma   90.00
#
_symmetry.space_group_name_H-M   'P 1'
#
loop_
_entity.id
_entity.type
_entity.pdbx_description
1 polymer ?
#
loop_
_entity_poly.entity_id
_entity_poly.type
_entity_poly.pdbx_seq_one_letter_code
_entity_poly.pdbx_strand_id
1 'polypeptide(L)'
;MTIMANFYQDMDPTDAQELEKLSRLVYELRENRNTILAKYGVDDEIALMEQIYTGKIDEHPAYEHYLSARVLADTRETVRAMLSDCLKEVGRP
;
A
#
# COMPACT_ATOMS: atom_id res chain seq x y z
N MET A 1 -20.57 -2.82 -23.55
CA MET A 1 -19.18 -2.34 -23.49
C MET A 1 -19.23 -0.83 -23.43
N THR A 2 -18.84 -0.08 -22.41
CA THR A 2 -18.51 -0.32 -21.00
C THR A 2 -18.72 1.06 -20.38
N ILE A 3 -19.62 1.21 -19.40
CA ILE A 3 -19.74 2.46 -18.65
C ILE A 3 -18.58 2.44 -17.64
N MET A 4 -17.34 2.63 -18.13
CA MET A 4 -16.26 3.12 -17.29
C MET A 4 -16.55 4.61 -17.17
N ALA A 5 -17.23 5.01 -16.09
CA ALA A 5 -17.26 6.40 -15.69
C ALA A 5 -15.80 6.86 -15.71
N ASN A 6 -15.47 7.78 -16.60
CA ASN A 6 -14.11 8.23 -16.77
C ASN A 6 -13.83 9.12 -15.57
N PHE A 7 -13.34 8.54 -14.47
CA PHE A 7 -13.16 9.24 -13.19
C PHE A 7 -12.37 10.55 -13.35
N TYR A 8 -11.58 10.66 -14.42
CA TYR A 8 -10.72 11.79 -14.77
C TYR A 8 -11.25 12.70 -15.91
N GLN A 9 -12.49 12.55 -16.36
CA GLN A 9 -13.00 13.20 -17.59
C GLN A 9 -12.90 14.73 -17.62
N ASP A 10 -12.90 15.36 -16.43
CA ASP A 10 -12.86 16.81 -16.24
C ASP A 10 -11.57 17.30 -15.55
N MET A 11 -10.52 16.47 -15.49
CA MET A 11 -9.23 16.84 -14.90
C MET A 11 -8.20 17.24 -15.95
N ASP A 12 -7.22 18.06 -15.54
CA ASP A 12 -6.01 18.24 -16.33
C ASP A 12 -5.35 16.86 -16.59
N PRO A 13 -4.92 16.56 -17.82
CA PRO A 13 -4.28 15.29 -18.13
C PRO A 13 -3.07 14.96 -17.26
N THR A 14 -2.34 15.98 -16.79
CA THR A 14 -1.18 15.81 -15.91
C THR A 14 -1.62 15.34 -14.52
N ASP A 15 -2.64 16.00 -13.96
CA ASP A 15 -3.20 15.65 -12.66
C ASP A 15 -3.84 14.25 -12.68
N ALA A 16 -4.54 13.93 -13.76
CA ALA A 16 -5.13 12.61 -13.97
C ALA A 16 -4.06 11.49 -13.98
N GLN A 17 -2.92 11.73 -14.64
CA GLN A 17 -1.80 10.78 -14.67
C GLN A 17 -1.13 10.63 -13.31
N GLU A 18 -0.93 11.72 -12.57
CA GLU A 18 -0.34 11.65 -11.23
C GLU A 18 -1.25 10.90 -10.24
N LEU A 19 -2.56 11.17 -10.26
CA LEU A 19 -3.53 10.43 -9.47
C LEU A 19 -3.56 8.93 -9.82
N GLU A 20 -3.48 8.58 -11.11
CA GLU A 20 -3.42 7.18 -11.55
C GLU A 20 -2.14 6.49 -11.01
N LYS A 21 -0.97 7.14 -11.15
CA LYS A 21 0.30 6.61 -10.66
C LYS A 21 0.29 6.40 -9.15
N LEU A 22 -0.15 7.40 -8.38
CA LEU A 22 -0.24 7.32 -6.92
C LEU A 22 -1.22 6.23 -6.49
N SER A 23 -2.38 6.12 -7.14
CA SER A 23 -3.38 5.09 -6.84
C SER A 23 -2.83 3.68 -7.10
N ARG A 24 -2.12 3.51 -8.23
CA ARG A 24 -1.47 2.24 -8.56
C ARG A 24 -0.38 1.88 -7.57
N LEU A 25 0.45 2.86 -7.17
CA LEU A 25 1.51 2.64 -6.19
C LEU A 25 0.95 2.23 -4.82
N VAL A 26 -0.14 2.85 -4.35
CA VAL A 26 -0.83 2.44 -3.11
C VAL A 26 -1.26 0.97 -3.18
N TYR A 27 -1.81 0.55 -4.32
CA TYR A 27 -2.22 -0.83 -4.55
C TYR A 27 -1.01 -1.79 -4.54
N GLU A 28 0.04 -1.47 -5.29
CA GLU A 28 1.25 -2.31 -5.38
C GLU A 28 1.93 -2.48 -4.01
N LEU A 29 2.05 -1.41 -3.23
CA LEU A 29 2.60 -1.47 -1.87
C LEU A 29 1.77 -2.38 -0.95
N ARG A 30 0.43 -2.31 -1.06
CA ARG A 30 -0.48 -3.19 -0.31
C ARG A 30 -0.29 -4.65 -0.72
N GLU A 31 -0.26 -4.97 -2.01
CA GLU A 31 -0.13 -6.34 -2.49
C GLU A 31 1.24 -6.94 -2.18
N ASN A 32 2.31 -6.15 -2.27
CA ASN A 32 3.65 -6.57 -1.87
C ASN A 32 3.72 -6.88 -0.37
N ARG A 33 3.12 -6.03 0.47
CA ARG A 33 3.00 -6.28 1.91
C ARG A 33 2.23 -7.57 2.18
N ASN A 34 1.06 -7.74 1.55
CA ASN A 34 0.24 -8.94 1.70
C ASN A 34 1.00 -10.20 1.28
N THR A 35 1.76 -10.15 0.19
CA THR A 35 2.58 -11.26 -0.30
C THR A 35 3.64 -11.69 0.72
N ILE A 36 4.25 -10.74 1.44
CA ILE A 36 5.22 -11.04 2.49
C ILE A 36 4.53 -11.72 3.68
N LEU A 37 3.42 -11.15 4.16
CA LEU A 37 2.71 -11.65 5.35
C LEU A 37 2.04 -13.01 5.10
N ALA A 38 1.56 -13.26 3.88
CA ALA A 38 0.96 -14.54 3.49
C ALA A 38 1.93 -15.72 3.65
N LYS A 39 3.25 -15.51 3.54
CA LYS A 39 4.26 -16.55 3.80
C LYS A 39 4.20 -17.11 5.23
N TYR A 40 3.67 -16.32 6.16
CA TYR A 40 3.56 -16.64 7.59
C TYR A 40 2.12 -16.89 8.05
N GLY A 41 1.14 -16.75 7.15
CA GLY A 41 -0.28 -16.92 7.45
C GLY A 41 -0.80 -15.90 8.48
N VAL A 42 -0.31 -14.66 8.40
CA VAL A 42 -0.69 -13.56 9.30
C VAL A 42 -1.27 -12.38 8.52
N ASP A 43 -2.12 -11.60 9.16
CA ASP A 43 -2.82 -10.47 8.53
C ASP A 43 -2.02 -9.15 8.61
N ASP A 44 -1.13 -9.04 9.60
CA ASP A 44 -0.31 -7.87 9.83
C ASP A 44 1.06 -8.17 10.46
N GLU A 45 1.89 -7.12 10.53
CA GLU A 45 3.23 -7.14 11.07
C GLU A 45 3.27 -7.41 12.57
N ILE A 46 2.21 -7.06 13.31
CA ILE A 46 2.13 -7.29 14.76
C ILE A 46 1.98 -8.79 15.01
N ALA A 47 1.07 -9.44 14.29
CA ALA A 47 0.90 -10.88 14.33
C ALA A 47 2.18 -11.62 13.88
N LEU A 48 2.90 -11.11 12.87
CA LEU A 48 4.21 -11.67 12.49
C LEU A 48 5.23 -11.56 13.64
N MET A 49 5.33 -10.39 14.25
CA MET A 49 6.25 -10.15 15.36
C MET A 49 5.94 -11.04 16.56
N GLU A 50 4.66 -11.27 16.87
CA GLU A 50 4.25 -12.18 17.93
C GLU A 50 4.74 -13.63 17.68
N GLN A 51 4.64 -14.11 16.44
CA GLN A 51 5.14 -15.45 16.10
C GLN A 51 6.66 -15.56 16.25
N ILE A 52 7.40 -14.50 15.91
CA ILE A 52 8.86 -14.42 16.12
C ILE A 52 9.16 -14.43 17.62
N TYR A 53 8.53 -13.53 18.37
CA TYR A 53 8.79 -13.34 19.81
C TYR A 53 8.48 -14.59 20.63
N THR A 54 7.42 -15.32 20.29
CA THR A 54 7.03 -16.58 20.95
C THR A 54 7.88 -17.78 20.49
N GLY A 55 8.74 -17.60 19.50
CA GLY A 55 9.54 -18.69 18.91
C GLY A 55 8.72 -19.69 18.10
N LYS A 56 7.52 -19.31 17.66
CA LYS A 56 6.68 -20.16 16.78
C LYS A 56 7.32 -20.32 15.39
N ILE A 57 8.08 -19.31 14.95
CA ILE A 57 8.88 -19.33 13.73
C ILE A 57 10.29 -18.84 14.04
N ASP A 58 11.26 -19.26 13.22
CA ASP A 58 12.64 -18.80 13.35
C ASP A 58 12.74 -17.29 13.08
N GLU A 59 13.54 -16.59 13.88
CA GLU A 59 13.76 -15.14 13.75
C GLU A 59 14.27 -14.78 12.36
N HIS A 60 15.19 -15.56 11.79
CA HIS A 60 15.68 -15.37 10.43
C HIS A 60 15.06 -16.41 9.48
N PRO A 61 14.52 -16.00 8.31
CA PRO A 61 14.48 -14.64 7.75
C PRO A 61 13.21 -13.84 8.13
N ALA A 62 12.49 -14.23 9.18
CA ALA A 62 11.18 -13.66 9.51
C ALA A 62 11.24 -12.19 9.95
N TYR A 63 12.30 -11.79 10.66
CA TYR A 63 12.48 -10.42 11.13
C TYR A 63 12.72 -9.44 9.97
N GLU A 64 13.51 -9.84 8.97
CA GLU A 64 13.72 -9.05 7.75
C GLU A 64 12.44 -8.89 6.94
N HIS A 65 11.63 -9.94 6.87
CA HIS A 65 10.32 -9.88 6.23
C HIS A 65 9.33 -9.00 7.01
N TYR A 66 9.32 -9.07 8.34
CA TYR A 66 8.57 -8.14 9.19
C TYR A 66 8.97 -6.69 8.91
N LEU A 67 10.27 -6.39 8.91
CA LEU A 67 10.78 -5.04 8.67
C LEU A 67 10.39 -4.55 7.27
N SER A 68 10.50 -5.42 6.27
CA SER A 68 10.09 -5.11 4.90
C SER A 68 8.59 -4.82 4.80
N ALA A 69 7.74 -5.64 5.43
CA ALA A 69 6.30 -5.40 5.45
C ALA A 69 5.95 -4.07 6.13
N ARG A 70 6.61 -3.74 7.24
CA ARG A 70 6.42 -2.47 7.96
C ARG A 70 6.81 -1.27 7.10
N VAL A 71 7.97 -1.32 6.43
CA VAL A 71 8.39 -0.25 5.50
C VAL A 71 7.38 -0.07 4.37
N LEU A 72 6.84 -1.15 3.81
CA LEU A 72 5.81 -1.07 2.77
C LEU A 72 4.52 -0.44 3.29
N ALA A 73 4.11 -0.76 4.52
CA ALA A 73 2.94 -0.15 5.16
C ALA A 73 3.12 1.36 5.38
N ASP A 74 4.25 1.77 5.98
CA ASP A 74 4.56 3.18 6.25
C ASP A 74 4.69 3.99 4.94
N THR A 75 5.33 3.41 3.93
CA THR A 75 5.43 4.01 2.59
C THR A 75 4.05 4.16 1.96
N ARG A 76 3.18 3.15 2.10
CA ARG A 76 1.81 3.23 1.57
C ARG A 76 1.03 4.37 2.21
N GLU A 77 1.13 4.57 3.52
CA GLU A 77 0.45 5.69 4.18
C GLU A 77 0.98 7.05 3.72
N THR A 78 2.29 7.15 3.46
CA THR A 78 2.89 8.36 2.87
C THR A 78 2.32 8.64 1.47
N VAL A 79 2.27 7.63 0.60
CA VAL A 79 1.72 7.77 -0.76
C VAL A 79 0.21 8.06 -0.73
N ARG A 80 -0.54 7.48 0.22
CA ARG A 80 -1.95 7.80 0.44
C ARG A 80 -2.15 9.27 0.84
N ALA A 81 -1.28 9.82 1.67
CA ALA A 81 -1.31 11.24 2.01
C ALA A 81 -1.06 12.11 0.77
N MET A 82 -0.06 11.78 -0.04
CA MET A 82 0.21 12.48 -1.32
C MET A 82 -0.98 12.42 -2.27
N LEU A 83 -1.63 11.25 -2.40
CA LEU A 83 -2.84 11.09 -3.20
C LEU A 83 -3.98 11.97 -2.68
N SER A 84 -4.16 12.04 -1.36
CA SER A 84 -5.17 12.89 -0.73
C SER A 84 -4.92 14.37 -1.01
N ASP A 85 -3.66 14.81 -0.95
CA ASP A 85 -3.30 16.21 -1.21
C ASP A 85 -3.50 16.58 -2.68
N CYS A 86 -3.10 15.70 -3.60
CA CYS A 86 -3.38 15.88 -5.03
C CYS A 86 -4.89 16.01 -5.33
N LEU A 87 -5.74 15.20 -4.70
CA LEU A 87 -7.19 15.30 -4.86
C LEU A 87 -7.76 16.65 -4.39
N LYS A 88 -7.23 17.21 -3.28
CA LYS A 88 -7.63 18.53 -2.76
C LYS A 88 -7.22 19.64 -3.72
N GLU A 89 -6.01 19.58 -4.28
CA GLU A 89 -5.49 20.58 -5.22
C GLU A 89 -6.32 20.64 -6.51
N VAL A 90 -6.80 19.49 -6.98
CA VAL A 90 -7.67 19.36 -8.15
C VAL A 90 -9.12 19.81 -7.88
N GLY A 91 -9.45 20.19 -6.64
CA GLY A 91 -10.76 20.73 -6.28
C GLY A 91 -11.86 19.69 -6.10
N ARG A 92 -11.50 18.43 -5.82
CA ARG A 92 -12.46 17.40 -5.41
C ARG A 92 -12.37 17.18 -3.89
N PRO A 93 -13.45 17.44 -3.13
CA PRO A 93 -13.48 17.19 -1.69
C PRO A 93 -13.42 15.69 -1.36
#